data_AF-A0A9X2LBQ0-F1
#
_entry.id   AF-A0A9X2LBQ0-F1
#
_cell.length_a   1.000
_cell.length_b   1.000
_cell.length_c   1.000
_cell.angle_alpha   90.00
_cell.angle_beta   90.00
_cell.angle_gamma   90.00
#
_symmetry.space_group_name_H-M   'P 1'
#
loop_
_entity.id
_entity.type
_entity.pdbx_description
1 polymer ?
#
loop_
_entity_poly.entity_id
_entity_poly.type
_entity_poly.pdbx_seq_one_letter_code
_entity_poly.pdbx_strand_id
1 'polypeptide(L)'
;MSLIAVLAGAAGAGLTFLFFRLAGIHRNLVAWAVLLVAIACCYPLFAAERFDFSEALWQTLPVIFFAGLVIVGLRAKSPELIGLGFLLHALLDLAGLPFRFHSPLLWAELCLGYDVTAALIVRVLAKPPSGQHLVDVEDEDRTGA
;
A
#
# COMPACT_ATOMS: atom_id res chain seq x y z
N MET A 1 2.35 11.24 -19.39
CA MET A 1 2.09 11.44 -17.95
C MET A 1 1.00 12.48 -17.78
N SER A 2 -0.18 12.06 -17.32
CA SER A 2 -1.32 12.94 -17.06
C SER A 2 -1.28 13.47 -15.62
N LEU A 3 -1.08 14.78 -15.43
CA LEU A 3 -1.10 15.41 -14.11
C LEU A 3 -2.45 15.21 -13.40
N ILE A 4 -3.56 15.24 -14.15
CA ILE A 4 -4.90 15.06 -13.60
C ILE A 4 -5.06 13.66 -12.98
N ALA A 5 -4.53 12.62 -13.64
CA ALA A 5 -4.58 11.26 -13.11
C ALA A 5 -3.77 11.11 -11.81
N VAL A 6 -2.58 11.71 -11.76
CA VAL A 6 -1.74 11.71 -10.54
C VAL A 6 -2.46 12.41 -9.38
N LEU A 7 -3.06 13.59 -9.64
CA LEU A 7 -3.81 14.31 -8.61
C LEU A 7 -5.06 13.54 -8.14
N ALA A 8 -5.75 12.87 -9.06
CA ALA A 8 -6.89 12.00 -8.72
C ALA A 8 -6.46 10.82 -7.84
N GLY A 9 -5.33 10.19 -8.15
CA GLY A 9 -4.74 9.12 -7.33
C GLY A 9 -4.40 9.59 -5.92
N ALA A 10 -3.74 10.75 -5.81
CA ALA A 10 -3.41 11.36 -4.52
C ALA A 10 -4.66 11.70 -3.71
N ALA A 11 -5.70 12.25 -4.35
CA ALA A 11 -6.98 12.50 -3.72
C ALA A 11 -7.66 11.20 -3.24
N GLY A 12 -7.56 10.12 -4.04
CA GLY A 12 -8.03 8.79 -3.67
C GLY A 12 -7.35 8.24 -2.41
N ALA A 13 -6.03 8.36 -2.29
CA ALA A 13 -5.30 7.95 -1.09
C ALA A 13 -5.71 8.79 0.14
N GLY A 14 -5.92 10.10 -0.03
CA GLY A 14 -6.45 10.98 1.01
C GLY A 14 -7.85 10.55 1.47
N LEU A 15 -8.72 10.16 0.55
CA LEU A 15 -10.05 9.66 0.85
C LEU A 15 -10.00 8.30 1.58
N THR A 16 -9.14 7.37 1.14
CA THR A 16 -8.88 6.12 1.86
C THR A 16 -8.43 6.39 3.29
N PHE A 17 -7.49 7.31 3.49
CA PHE A 17 -7.07 7.70 4.83
C PHE A 17 -8.21 8.28 5.67
N LEU A 18 -9.05 9.15 5.09
CA LEU A 18 -10.23 9.68 5.78
C LEU A 18 -11.16 8.55 6.22
N PHE A 19 -11.46 7.59 5.35
CA PHE A 19 -12.28 6.43 5.71
C PHE A 19 -11.63 5.58 6.80
N PHE A 20 -10.34 5.28 6.69
CA PHE A 20 -9.61 4.55 7.72
C PHE A 20 -9.61 5.30 9.06
N ARG A 21 -9.57 6.63 9.02
CA ARG A 21 -9.63 7.47 10.22
C ARG A 21 -11.01 7.40 10.87
N LEU A 22 -12.08 7.54 10.08
CA LEU A 22 -13.46 7.41 10.55
C LEU A 22 -13.76 6.01 11.12
N ALA A 23 -13.15 4.97 10.56
CA ALA A 23 -13.25 3.59 11.04
C ALA A 23 -12.28 3.26 12.19
N GLY A 24 -11.43 4.19 12.63
CA GLY A 24 -10.47 3.97 13.72
C GLY A 24 -9.26 3.09 13.36
N ILE A 25 -9.07 2.73 12.09
CA ILE A 25 -8.02 1.80 11.62
C ILE A 25 -6.84 2.49 10.89
N HIS A 26 -6.81 3.82 10.80
CA HIS A 26 -5.77 4.57 10.07
C HIS A 26 -4.32 4.29 10.52
N ARG A 27 -4.10 3.88 11.77
CA ARG A 27 -2.78 3.45 12.29
C ARG A 27 -2.53 1.95 12.18
N ASN A 28 -3.52 1.17 11.74
CA ASN A 28 -3.39 -0.27 11.61
C ASN A 28 -2.58 -0.61 10.35
N LEU A 29 -1.34 -1.08 10.55
CA LEU A 29 -0.45 -1.48 9.45
C LEU A 29 -1.03 -2.62 8.60
N VAL A 30 -1.86 -3.49 9.18
CA VAL A 30 -2.51 -4.58 8.44
C VAL A 30 -3.46 -4.01 7.38
N ALA A 31 -4.19 -2.94 7.70
CA ALA A 31 -5.11 -2.31 6.74
C ALA A 31 -4.36 -1.77 5.51
N TRP A 32 -3.23 -1.09 5.74
CA TRP A 32 -2.37 -0.59 4.68
C TRP A 32 -1.67 -1.71 3.89
N ALA A 33 -1.23 -2.77 4.57
CA ALA A 33 -0.63 -3.94 3.93
C ALA A 33 -1.61 -4.66 3.00
N VAL A 34 -2.84 -4.90 3.47
CA VAL A 34 -3.91 -5.54 2.67
C VAL A 34 -4.23 -4.70 1.44
N LEU A 35 -4.31 -3.38 1.61
CA LEU A 35 -4.56 -2.46 0.51
C LEU A 35 -3.47 -2.52 -0.57
N LEU A 36 -2.19 -2.52 -0.21
CA LEU A 36 -1.09 -2.67 -1.16
C LEU A 36 -1.19 -3.97 -1.96
N VAL A 37 -1.47 -5.09 -1.29
CA VAL A 37 -1.63 -6.39 -1.96
C VAL A 37 -2.87 -6.39 -2.86
N ALA A 38 -3.97 -5.78 -2.42
CA ALA A 38 -5.19 -5.67 -3.21
C ALA A 38 -4.96 -4.87 -4.50
N ILE A 39 -4.19 -3.79 -4.45
CA ILE A 39 -3.82 -3.01 -5.65
C ILE A 39 -2.94 -3.86 -6.58
N ALA A 40 -1.96 -4.59 -6.05
CA ALA A 40 -1.12 -5.48 -6.86
C ALA A 40 -1.93 -6.60 -7.54
N CYS A 41 -3.00 -7.11 -6.91
CA CYS A 41 -3.89 -8.10 -7.53
C CYS A 41 -4.61 -7.60 -8.79
N CYS A 42 -4.60 -6.30 -9.07
CA CYS A 42 -5.14 -5.77 -10.32
C CYS A 42 -4.31 -6.20 -11.54
N TYR A 43 -3.01 -6.45 -11.42
CA TYR A 43 -2.17 -6.88 -12.56
C TYR A 43 -2.66 -8.19 -13.21
N PRO A 44 -2.78 -9.32 -12.48
CA PRO A 44 -3.27 -10.56 -13.08
C PRO A 44 -4.74 -10.45 -13.51
N LEU A 45 -5.54 -9.60 -12.84
CA LEU A 45 -6.93 -9.34 -13.22
C LEU A 45 -7.01 -8.70 -14.61
N PHE A 46 -6.22 -7.65 -14.87
CA PHE A 46 -6.20 -6.98 -16.17
C PHE A 46 -5.69 -7.88 -17.31
N ALA A 47 -4.76 -8.79 -17.02
CA ALA A 47 -4.32 -9.80 -17.99
C ALA A 47 -5.42 -10.84 -18.26
N ALA A 48 -6.11 -11.31 -17.23
CA ALA A 48 -7.21 -12.26 -17.37
C ALA A 48 -8.40 -11.70 -18.16
N GLU A 49 -8.72 -10.41 -18.01
CA GLU A 49 -9.79 -9.74 -18.80
C GLU A 49 -9.53 -9.79 -20.31
N ARG A 50 -8.30 -10.00 -20.75
CA ARG A 50 -7.92 -10.12 -22.17
C ARG A 50 -7.79 -11.56 -22.67
N PHE A 51 -8.17 -12.54 -21.84
CA PHE A 51 -8.04 -13.98 -22.14
C PHE A 51 -6.59 -14.46 -22.37
N ASP A 52 -5.58 -13.72 -21.86
CA ASP A 52 -4.18 -14.18 -21.87
C ASP A 52 -3.81 -14.81 -20.53
N PHE A 53 -4.01 -16.13 -20.43
CA PHE A 53 -3.68 -16.89 -19.23
C PHE A 53 -2.18 -16.99 -18.96
N SER A 54 -1.35 -16.95 -20.01
CA SER A 54 0.10 -17.06 -19.87
C SER A 54 0.66 -15.79 -19.24
N GLU A 55 0.19 -14.63 -19.70
CA GLU A 55 0.53 -13.35 -19.11
C GLU A 55 -0.06 -13.21 -17.72
N ALA A 56 -1.31 -13.62 -17.50
CA ALA A 56 -1.93 -13.58 -16.17
C ALA A 56 -1.08 -14.32 -15.12
N LEU A 57 -0.49 -15.46 -15.48
CA LEU A 57 0.43 -16.19 -14.61
C LEU A 57 1.69 -15.38 -14.31
N TRP A 58 2.32 -14.76 -15.30
CA TRP A 58 3.49 -13.90 -15.09
C TRP A 58 3.17 -12.66 -14.22
N GLN A 59 1.99 -12.08 -14.41
CA GLN A 59 1.51 -10.94 -13.63
C GLN A 59 1.17 -11.30 -12.17
N THR A 60 1.19 -12.58 -11.78
CA THR A 60 1.13 -12.97 -10.36
C THR A 60 2.45 -12.72 -9.61
N LEU A 61 3.59 -12.61 -10.31
CA LEU A 61 4.89 -12.41 -9.67
C LEU A 61 4.96 -11.11 -8.86
N PRO A 62 4.50 -9.94 -9.35
CA PRO A 62 4.35 -8.74 -8.53
C PRO A 62 3.52 -8.97 -7.27
N VAL A 63 2.41 -9.70 -7.37
CA VAL A 63 1.55 -9.99 -6.22
C VAL A 63 2.30 -10.78 -5.16
N ILE A 64 3.01 -11.84 -5.56
CA ILE A 64 3.84 -12.65 -4.65
C ILE A 64 4.93 -11.79 -4.01
N PHE A 65 5.59 -10.94 -4.79
CA PHE A 65 6.61 -10.02 -4.29
C PHE A 65 6.07 -9.06 -3.23
N PHE A 66 4.97 -8.34 -3.52
CA PHE A 66 4.38 -7.41 -2.56
C PHE A 66 3.80 -8.12 -1.34
N ALA A 67 3.18 -9.29 -1.51
CA ALA A 67 2.73 -10.13 -0.41
C ALA A 67 3.90 -10.51 0.52
N GLY A 68 5.03 -10.94 -0.03
CA GLY A 68 6.24 -11.24 0.73
C GLY A 68 6.76 -10.01 1.47
N LEU A 69 6.84 -8.86 0.80
CA LEU A 69 7.29 -7.61 1.40
C LEU A 69 6.39 -7.18 2.57
N VAL A 70 5.07 -7.23 2.42
CA VAL A 70 4.15 -6.84 3.51
C VAL A 70 4.20 -7.84 4.66
N ILE A 71 4.37 -9.14 4.41
CA ILE A 71 4.55 -10.13 5.48
C ILE A 71 5.79 -9.81 6.32
N VAL A 72 6.91 -9.48 5.66
CA VAL A 72 8.14 -9.06 6.34
C VAL A 72 7.92 -7.76 7.11
N GLY A 73 7.28 -6.76 6.48
CA GLY A 73 6.96 -5.48 7.11
C GLY A 73 6.08 -5.62 8.35
N LEU A 74 5.03 -6.45 8.29
CA LEU A 74 4.14 -6.72 9.41
C LEU A 74 4.84 -7.47 10.54
N ARG A 75 5.66 -8.48 10.24
CA ARG A 75 6.45 -9.21 11.25
C ARG A 75 7.47 -8.31 11.95
N ALA A 76 8.09 -7.41 11.20
CA ALA A 76 9.01 -6.40 11.75
C ALA A 76 8.30 -5.24 12.44
N LYS A 77 6.96 -5.17 12.37
CA LYS A 77 6.15 -4.00 12.78
C LYS A 77 6.66 -2.69 12.17
N SER A 78 7.23 -2.75 10.97
CA SER A 78 7.89 -1.62 10.31
C SER A 78 6.96 -0.93 9.33
N PRO A 79 6.46 0.28 9.65
CA PRO A 79 5.72 1.09 8.69
C PRO A 79 6.57 1.51 7.50
N GLU A 80 7.88 1.63 7.68
CA GLU A 80 8.81 2.00 6.61
C GLU A 80 8.82 0.95 5.51
N LEU A 81 8.78 -0.34 5.87
CA LEU A 81 8.70 -1.43 4.89
C LEU A 81 7.37 -1.43 4.13
N ILE A 82 6.25 -1.14 4.81
CA ILE A 82 4.95 -1.01 4.14
C ILE A 82 4.92 0.21 3.22
N GLY A 83 5.42 1.36 3.68
CA GLY A 83 5.54 2.57 2.86
C GLY A 83 6.49 2.38 1.67
N LEU A 84 7.60 1.67 1.86
CA LEU A 84 8.50 1.28 0.77
C LEU A 84 7.77 0.40 -0.26
N GLY A 85 6.88 -0.48 0.18
CA GLY A 85 6.05 -1.30 -0.72
C GLY A 85 5.20 -0.47 -1.67
N PHE A 86 4.52 0.57 -1.17
CA PHE A 86 3.80 1.51 -2.03
C PHE A 86 4.74 2.21 -3.01
N LEU A 87 5.90 2.70 -2.57
CA LEU A 87 6.86 3.35 -3.49
C LEU A 87 7.38 2.39 -4.57
N LEU A 88 7.67 1.14 -4.21
CA LEU A 88 8.09 0.11 -5.17
C LEU A 88 6.97 -0.23 -6.16
N HIS A 89 5.71 -0.21 -5.72
CA HIS A 89 4.56 -0.38 -6.60
C HIS A 89 4.44 0.75 -7.62
N ALA A 90 4.56 2.00 -7.18
CA ALA A 90 4.59 3.16 -8.09
C ALA A 90 5.72 3.07 -9.12
N LEU A 91 6.91 2.61 -8.69
CA LEU A 91 8.05 2.41 -9.59
C LEU A 91 7.81 1.28 -10.60
N LEU A 92 7.15 0.20 -10.18
CA LEU A 92 6.78 -0.89 -11.08
C LEU A 92 5.82 -0.39 -12.17
N ASP A 93 4.79 0.37 -11.80
CA ASP A 93 3.85 0.97 -12.75
C ASP A 93 4.55 1.94 -13.72
N LEU A 94 5.45 2.80 -13.21
CA LEU A 94 6.26 3.70 -14.02
C LEU A 94 7.18 2.95 -15.00
N ALA A 95 7.84 1.90 -14.54
CA ALA A 95 8.69 1.05 -15.37
C ALA A 95 7.89 0.27 -16.42
N GLY A 96 6.60 0.01 -16.13
CA GLY A 96 5.64 -0.63 -17.01
C GLY A 96 5.05 0.27 -18.11
N LEU A 97 5.14 1.61 -17.96
CA LEU A 97 4.61 2.57 -18.94
C LEU A 97 5.07 2.33 -20.39
N PRO A 98 6.37 2.05 -20.67
CA PRO A 98 6.83 1.78 -22.03
C PRO A 98 6.24 0.51 -22.62
N PHE A 99 5.94 -0.47 -21.77
CA PHE A 99 5.43 -1.78 -22.16
C PHE A 99 3.91 -1.82 -22.24
N ARG A 100 3.23 -0.76 -21.75
CA ARG A 100 1.78 -0.71 -21.57
C ARG A 100 1.29 -2.04 -21.05
N PHE A 101 1.72 -2.41 -19.82
CA PHE A 101 1.02 -3.45 -19.08
C PHE A 101 -0.47 -3.24 -19.29
N HIS A 102 -1.20 -4.32 -19.56
CA HIS A 102 -2.55 -4.30 -20.13
C HIS A 102 -3.65 -3.61 -19.28
N SER A 103 -3.24 -2.81 -18.30
CA SER A 103 -4.03 -1.97 -17.43
C SER A 103 -4.84 -0.90 -18.18
N PRO A 104 -5.90 -0.39 -17.52
CA PRO A 104 -6.70 0.70 -18.05
C PRO A 104 -5.88 1.95 -18.38
N LEU A 105 -6.41 2.78 -19.28
CA LEU A 105 -5.83 4.08 -19.58
C LEU A 105 -5.66 4.90 -18.28
N LEU A 106 -4.47 5.48 -18.08
CA LEU A 106 -4.10 6.29 -16.92
C LEU A 106 -3.87 5.52 -15.60
N TRP A 107 -3.92 4.18 -15.59
CA TRP A 107 -3.72 3.37 -14.38
C TRP A 107 -2.39 3.68 -13.68
N ALA A 108 -1.29 3.65 -14.43
CA ALA A 108 0.03 3.90 -13.87
C ALA A 108 0.17 5.30 -13.26
N GLU A 109 -0.38 6.34 -13.88
CA GLU A 109 -0.38 7.69 -13.30
C GLU A 109 -1.29 7.81 -12.08
N LEU A 110 -2.42 7.13 -12.06
CA LEU A 110 -3.31 7.07 -10.90
C LEU A 110 -2.62 6.39 -9.72
N CYS A 111 -2.02 5.21 -9.92
CA CYS A 111 -1.29 4.48 -8.90
C CYS A 111 -0.09 5.27 -8.38
N LEU A 112 0.67 5.92 -9.27
CA LEU A 112 1.77 6.79 -8.86
C LEU A 112 1.32 7.84 -7.82
N GLY A 113 0.23 8.54 -8.10
CA GLY A 113 -0.32 9.54 -7.17
C GLY A 113 -0.80 8.92 -5.86
N TYR A 114 -1.50 7.78 -5.96
CA TYR A 114 -2.04 7.05 -4.82
C TYR A 114 -0.93 6.54 -3.90
N ASP A 115 0.02 5.80 -4.44
CA ASP A 115 1.07 5.10 -3.73
C ASP A 115 2.05 6.05 -3.04
N VAL A 116 2.47 7.12 -3.72
CA VAL A 116 3.34 8.13 -3.12
C VAL A 116 2.63 8.78 -1.92
N THR A 117 1.34 9.09 -2.08
CA THR A 117 0.55 9.71 -1.01
C THR A 117 0.32 8.73 0.14
N ALA A 118 -0.02 7.47 -0.14
CA ALA A 118 -0.18 6.42 0.85
C ALA A 118 1.12 6.14 1.62
N ALA A 119 2.26 6.08 0.93
CA ALA A 119 3.57 5.92 1.56
C ALA A 119 3.90 7.05 2.55
N LEU A 120 3.60 8.29 2.17
CA LEU A 120 3.76 9.46 3.05
C LEU A 120 2.83 9.38 4.26
N ILE A 121 1.57 9.01 4.06
CA ILE A 121 0.58 8.84 5.14
C ILE A 121 1.06 7.78 6.13
N VAL A 122 1.41 6.58 5.66
CA VAL A 122 1.92 5.48 6.50
C VAL A 122 3.14 5.92 7.30
N ARG A 123 4.09 6.61 6.65
CA ARG A 123 5.30 7.13 7.30
C ARG A 123 4.98 8.15 8.40
N VAL A 124 4.03 9.05 8.18
CA VAL A 124 3.66 10.08 9.16
C VAL A 124 2.90 9.47 10.33
N LEU A 125 1.97 8.54 10.08
CA LEU A 125 1.10 7.98 11.11
C LEU A 125 1.79 6.99 12.03
N ALA A 126 2.86 6.36 11.56
CA ALA A 126 3.52 5.30 12.30
C ALA A 126 4.72 5.79 13.12
N LYS A 127 5.04 7.08 13.07
CA LYS A 127 5.89 7.70 14.08
C LYS A 127 5.07 7.79 15.38
N PRO A 128 5.44 7.09 16.47
CA PRO A 128 4.77 7.29 17.74
C PRO A 128 4.89 8.77 18.14
N PRO A 129 3.87 9.37 18.78
CA PRO A 129 4.01 10.72 19.30
C PRO A 129 5.23 10.75 20.22
N SER A 130 6.15 11.68 19.94
CA SER A 130 7.35 11.90 20.75
C SER A 130 6.89 12.24 22.17
N GLY A 131 6.86 11.23 23.05
CA GLY A 131 6.36 11.37 24.42
C GLY A 131 5.61 10.16 25.02
N GLN A 132 5.34 9.08 24.28
CA GLN A 132 4.63 7.90 24.81
C GLN A 132 5.51 6.65 25.04
N HIS A 133 6.82 6.83 25.26
CA HIS A 133 7.61 5.80 25.91
C HIS A 133 7.44 5.98 27.43
N LEU A 134 6.98 4.93 28.13
CA LEU A 134 6.99 4.75 29.60
C LEU A 134 5.70 5.03 30.40
N VAL A 135 4.52 4.55 29.98
CA VAL A 135 3.40 4.40 30.95
C VAL A 135 2.74 3.02 30.90
N ASP A 136 2.68 2.35 29.75
CA ASP A 136 1.79 1.17 29.65
C ASP A 136 2.45 -0.20 29.98
N VAL A 137 3.52 -0.24 30.78
CA VAL A 137 4.12 -1.53 31.24
C VAL A 137 3.94 -1.74 32.74
N GLU A 138 3.56 -0.74 33.53
CA GLU A 138 3.44 -0.90 35.00
C GLU A 138 2.04 -1.30 35.49
N ASP A 139 1.00 -1.31 34.63
CA ASP A 139 -0.37 -1.62 35.07
C ASP A 139 -0.78 -3.09 34.89
N GLU A 140 -0.07 -3.90 34.12
CA GLU A 140 -0.37 -5.34 34.01
C GLU A 140 0.13 -6.16 35.23
N ASP A 141 1.05 -5.60 36.03
CA ASP A 141 1.66 -6.32 37.17
C ASP A 141 0.98 -5.99 38.52
N ARG A 142 -0.05 -5.14 38.53
CA ARG A 142 -0.72 -4.68 39.78
C ARG A 142 -2.08 -5.32 40.06
N THR A 143 -2.66 -6.08 39.13
CA THR A 143 -3.98 -6.73 39.34
C THR A 143 -3.91 -8.26 39.47
N GLY A 144 -2.70 -8.81 39.57
CA GLY A 144 -2.45 -10.26 39.70
C GLY A 144 -2.15 -10.75 41.12
N ALA A 145 -2.56 -9.99 42.17
CA ALA A 145 -2.41 -10.39 43.58
C ALA A 145 -3.76 -10.81 44.18
#